data_AF-A0A951Z7Z0-F1
#
_entry.id   AF-A0A951Z7Z0-F1
#
_cell.length_a   1.000
_cell.length_b   1.000
_cell.length_c   1.000
_cell.angle_alpha   90.00
_cell.angle_beta   90.00
_cell.angle_gamma   90.00
#
_symmetry.space_group_name_H-M   'P 1'
#
loop_
_entity.id
_entity.type
_entity.pdbx_description
1 polymer ?
#
loop_
_entity_poly.entity_id
_entity_poly.type
_entity_poly.pdbx_seq_one_letter_code
_entity_poly.pdbx_strand_id
1 'polypeptide(L)'
;MKTLRLIAAAASLAVLACAFAQEEVQTSTTGTVTISSKGSDMRSVLHDLFAQSKRNYVLEDEVRKMLYLNLNEVEFDEAFATILKLTEMDYEVQNGIYYIRRAGKKATEPAKVEPKPEIKPPAKPSGKLPESALA
;
A
#
# COMPACT_ATOMS: atom_id res chain seq x y z
N MET A 1 -29.64 -51.84 20.92
CA MET A 1 -30.29 -51.32 22.15
C MET A 1 -29.21 -50.53 22.90
N LYS A 2 -29.05 -49.22 22.66
CA LYS A 2 -29.48 -48.08 23.53
C LYS A 2 -29.08 -48.32 25.00
N THR A 3 -28.13 -47.59 25.61
CA THR A 3 -28.16 -46.15 26.06
C THR A 3 -26.74 -45.73 26.53
N LEU A 4 -26.06 -44.66 26.11
CA LEU A 4 -26.18 -43.19 26.32
C LEU A 4 -26.21 -42.66 27.78
N ARG A 5 -25.13 -41.96 28.22
CA ARG A 5 -25.02 -40.58 28.81
C ARG A 5 -23.62 -40.39 29.49
N LEU A 6 -22.75 -39.42 29.12
CA LEU A 6 -22.70 -37.94 29.40
C LEU A 6 -22.49 -37.64 30.91
N ILE A 7 -21.46 -36.94 31.46
CA ILE A 7 -20.96 -35.54 31.25
C ILE A 7 -19.79 -35.20 32.23
N ALA A 8 -18.88 -34.28 31.81
CA ALA A 8 -18.06 -33.27 32.56
C ALA A 8 -16.99 -33.69 33.58
N ALA A 9 -15.89 -32.97 33.85
CA ALA A 9 -15.26 -31.75 33.30
C ALA A 9 -13.89 -31.55 33.98
N ALA A 10 -13.06 -30.69 33.36
CA ALA A 10 -12.15 -29.72 33.99
C ALA A 10 -10.61 -29.95 33.90
N ALA A 11 -9.99 -28.94 33.26
CA ALA A 11 -8.75 -28.24 33.64
C ALA A 11 -7.39 -28.69 33.07
N SER A 12 -6.97 -28.02 31.99
CA SER A 12 -5.61 -27.44 31.77
C SER A 12 -5.58 -26.83 30.35
N LEU A 13 -5.79 -25.52 30.14
CA LEU A 13 -4.87 -24.39 30.25
C LEU A 13 -3.63 -24.47 29.32
N ALA A 14 -3.45 -23.41 28.52
CA ALA A 14 -2.38 -23.11 27.54
C ALA A 14 -2.56 -23.81 26.17
N VAL A 15 -2.59 -23.14 25.03
CA VAL A 15 -1.90 -21.92 24.61
C VAL A 15 -2.79 -21.09 23.71
N LEU A 16 -2.92 -19.84 24.09
CA LEU A 16 -3.32 -18.72 23.25
C LEU A 16 -2.27 -18.56 22.14
N ALA A 17 -2.52 -19.12 20.96
CA ALA A 17 -1.82 -18.75 19.73
C ALA A 17 -2.83 -18.08 18.81
N CYS A 18 -2.98 -16.76 18.97
CA CYS A 18 -3.48 -15.91 17.91
C CYS A 18 -2.48 -16.00 16.75
N ALA A 19 -2.63 -17.02 15.90
CA ALA A 19 -1.94 -17.08 14.63
C ALA A 19 -2.66 -16.09 13.70
N PHE A 20 -2.05 -14.92 13.59
CA PHE A 20 -2.21 -13.90 12.56
C PHE A 20 -3.40 -14.08 11.62
N ALA A 21 -4.40 -13.22 11.81
CA ALA A 21 -5.27 -12.79 10.74
C ALA A 21 -4.41 -12.16 9.64
N GLN A 22 -3.92 -12.98 8.71
CA GLN A 22 -3.59 -12.52 7.38
C GLN A 22 -4.89 -12.59 6.59
N GLU A 23 -5.68 -11.52 6.70
CA GLU A 23 -6.60 -11.16 5.63
C GLU A 23 -5.71 -10.69 4.48
N GLU A 24 -5.22 -11.65 3.70
CA GLU A 24 -4.68 -11.38 2.38
C GLU A 24 -5.85 -10.78 1.58
N VAL A 25 -5.89 -9.45 1.51
CA VAL A 25 -6.77 -8.74 0.59
C VAL A 25 -6.27 -9.04 -0.81
N GLN A 26 -6.69 -10.18 -1.34
CA GLN A 26 -6.53 -10.56 -2.74
C GLN A 26 -7.40 -9.62 -3.57
N THR A 27 -6.84 -8.48 -4.00
CA THR A 27 -7.47 -7.61 -5.02
C THR A 27 -7.27 -8.18 -6.41
N SER A 28 -7.70 -9.41 -6.65
CA SER A 28 -7.86 -9.97 -7.99
C SER A 28 -9.27 -9.67 -8.48
N THR A 29 -9.57 -8.40 -8.73
CA THR A 29 -10.76 -8.04 -9.50
C THR A 29 -10.32 -7.67 -10.91
N THR A 30 -10.13 -8.72 -11.72
CA THR A 30 -10.04 -8.64 -13.17
C THR A 30 -11.40 -8.18 -13.68
N GLY A 31 -11.48 -6.94 -14.15
CA GLY A 31 -12.74 -6.33 -14.55
C GLY A 31 -12.48 -5.21 -15.54
N THR A 32 -13.20 -5.24 -16.65
CA THR A 32 -13.19 -4.18 -17.64
C THR A 32 -14.10 -3.03 -17.21
N VAL A 33 -13.78 -1.83 -17.68
CA VAL A 33 -14.50 -0.58 -17.39
C VAL A 33 -14.85 0.14 -18.69
N THR A 34 -15.96 0.87 -18.65
CA THR A 34 -16.42 1.72 -19.74
C THR A 34 -16.68 3.12 -19.20
N ILE A 35 -15.98 4.11 -19.74
CA ILE A 35 -16.03 5.51 -19.29
C ILE A 35 -16.16 6.42 -20.50
N SER A 36 -17.16 7.29 -20.50
CA SER A 36 -17.32 8.33 -21.50
C SER A 36 -17.33 9.70 -20.81
N SER A 37 -16.38 10.55 -21.18
CA SER A 37 -16.25 11.91 -20.66
C SER A 37 -16.07 12.90 -21.80
N LYS A 38 -16.89 13.96 -21.79
CA LYS A 38 -16.87 15.05 -22.77
C LYS A 38 -16.56 16.39 -22.09
N GLY A 39 -15.52 16.40 -21.24
CA GLY A 39 -15.13 17.56 -20.44
C GLY A 39 -15.60 17.50 -18.99
N SER A 40 -15.81 16.30 -18.43
CA SER A 40 -16.12 16.12 -17.02
C SER A 40 -14.90 16.36 -16.14
N ASP A 41 -15.15 16.76 -14.89
CA ASP A 41 -14.11 16.90 -13.87
C ASP A 41 -13.44 15.55 -13.59
N MET A 42 -12.12 15.55 -13.51
CA MET A 42 -11.28 14.38 -13.22
C MET A 42 -11.73 13.60 -11.99
N ARG A 43 -12.25 14.27 -10.96
CA ARG A 43 -12.77 13.62 -9.74
C ARG A 43 -13.97 12.75 -10.05
N SER A 44 -14.88 13.21 -10.89
CA SER A 44 -16.04 12.43 -11.33
C SER A 44 -15.61 11.24 -12.16
N VAL A 45 -14.67 11.44 -13.09
CA VAL A 45 -14.14 10.36 -13.94
C VAL A 45 -13.44 9.28 -13.11
N LEU A 46 -12.61 9.66 -12.13
CA LEU A 46 -12.01 8.72 -11.19
C LEU A 46 -13.06 8.02 -10.34
N HIS A 47 -14.06 8.76 -9.86
CA HIS A 47 -15.13 8.16 -9.06
C HIS A 47 -15.86 7.06 -9.84
N ASP A 48 -16.23 7.32 -11.10
CA ASP A 48 -16.90 6.34 -11.95
C ASP A 48 -16.02 5.10 -12.21
N LEU A 49 -14.73 5.30 -12.44
CA LEU A 49 -13.74 4.23 -12.64
C LEU A 49 -13.66 3.27 -11.43
N PHE A 50 -13.49 3.84 -10.24
CA PHE A 50 -13.32 3.07 -9.01
C PHE A 50 -14.65 2.45 -8.53
N ALA A 51 -15.78 3.10 -8.81
CA ALA A 51 -17.10 2.57 -8.54
C ALA A 51 -17.40 1.31 -9.37
N GLN A 52 -17.04 1.31 -10.66
CA GLN A 52 -17.22 0.13 -11.53
C GLN A 52 -16.37 -1.06 -11.09
N SER A 53 -15.12 -0.82 -10.70
CA SER A 53 -14.16 -1.85 -10.28
C SER A 53 -14.31 -2.27 -8.81
N LYS A 54 -15.16 -1.58 -8.03
CA LYS A 54 -15.38 -1.80 -6.59
C LYS A 54 -14.08 -1.70 -5.77
N ARG A 55 -13.21 -0.75 -6.14
CA ARG A 55 -11.92 -0.50 -5.49
C ARG A 55 -11.98 0.77 -4.66
N ASN A 56 -11.21 0.81 -3.57
CA ASN A 56 -11.14 1.97 -2.69
C ASN A 56 -10.05 2.95 -3.18
N TYR A 57 -10.32 4.25 -3.11
CA TYR A 57 -9.33 5.27 -3.42
C TYR A 57 -9.47 6.51 -2.54
N VAL A 58 -8.38 7.25 -2.44
CA VAL A 58 -8.29 8.58 -1.84
C VAL A 58 -7.61 9.49 -2.86
N LEU A 59 -8.20 10.66 -3.09
CA LEU A 59 -7.56 11.72 -3.89
C LEU A 59 -7.01 12.76 -2.93
N GLU A 60 -5.68 12.86 -2.84
CA GLU A 60 -5.00 13.73 -1.87
C GLU A 60 -4.95 15.20 -2.30
N ASP A 61 -4.81 15.43 -3.61
CA ASP A 61 -4.68 16.77 -4.17
C ASP A 61 -5.99 17.20 -4.85
N GLU A 62 -6.43 18.44 -4.61
CA GLU A 62 -7.55 19.04 -5.32
C GLU A 62 -7.16 19.42 -6.75
N VAL A 63 -7.23 18.44 -7.66
CA VAL A 63 -6.95 18.68 -9.08
C VAL A 63 -8.24 18.89 -9.86
N ARG A 64 -8.35 20.09 -10.43
CA ARG A 64 -9.47 20.52 -11.30
C ARG A 64 -9.03 20.46 -12.76
N LYS A 65 -8.87 19.24 -13.29
CA LYS A 65 -8.60 18.99 -14.71
C LYS A 65 -9.87 18.44 -15.37
N MET A 66 -10.20 18.94 -16.55
CA MET A 66 -11.31 18.42 -17.36
C MET A 66 -10.80 17.34 -18.30
N LEU A 67 -11.49 16.20 -18.36
CA LEU A 67 -11.07 15.06 -19.17
C LEU A 67 -11.99 14.83 -20.37
N TYR A 68 -11.39 14.59 -21.52
CA TYR A 68 -12.07 14.23 -22.76
C TYR A 68 -11.56 12.86 -23.19
N LEU A 69 -12.34 11.81 -22.93
CA LEU A 69 -11.94 10.44 -23.21
C LEU A 69 -13.17 9.55 -23.38
N ASN A 70 -13.01 8.48 -24.16
CA ASN A 70 -13.99 7.43 -24.29
C ASN A 70 -13.26 6.09 -24.26
N LEU A 71 -13.44 5.34 -23.17
CA LEU A 71 -12.90 4.01 -22.95
C LEU A 71 -14.07 3.03 -22.98
N ASN A 72 -13.94 1.94 -23.72
CA ASN A 72 -14.98 0.92 -23.85
C ASN A 72 -14.37 -0.46 -23.59
N GLU A 73 -14.86 -1.13 -22.56
CA GLU A 73 -14.42 -2.48 -22.15
C GLU A 73 -12.89 -2.58 -21.98
N VAL A 74 -12.27 -1.55 -21.39
CA VAL A 74 -10.82 -1.51 -21.16
C VAL A 74 -10.51 -2.10 -19.78
N GLU A 75 -9.40 -2.82 -19.63
CA GLU A 75 -8.97 -3.31 -18.32
C GLU A 75 -8.77 -2.16 -17.33
N PHE A 76 -9.19 -2.34 -16.08
CA PHE A 76 -9.12 -1.30 -15.06
C PHE A 76 -7.72 -0.68 -14.94
N ASP A 77 -6.66 -1.49 -14.89
CA ASP A 77 -5.30 -1.01 -14.70
C ASP A 77 -4.83 -0.14 -15.89
N GLU A 78 -5.22 -0.51 -17.10
CA GLU A 78 -4.91 0.25 -18.32
C GLU A 78 -5.69 1.57 -18.38
N ALA A 79 -6.99 1.52 -18.07
CA ALA A 79 -7.84 2.71 -18.00
C ALA A 79 -7.33 3.70 -16.94
N PHE A 80 -6.99 3.19 -15.75
CA PHE A 80 -6.47 3.97 -14.64
C PHE A 80 -5.13 4.62 -15.00
N ALA A 81 -4.16 3.83 -15.52
CA ALA A 81 -2.87 4.36 -15.96
C ALA A 81 -3.01 5.44 -17.04
N THR A 82 -3.96 5.29 -17.96
CA THR A 82 -4.26 6.28 -18.99
C THR A 82 -4.74 7.60 -18.38
N ILE A 83 -5.67 7.54 -17.41
CA ILE A 83 -6.19 8.73 -16.71
C ILE A 83 -5.08 9.43 -15.91
N LEU A 84 -4.24 8.68 -15.21
CA LEU A 84 -3.10 9.24 -14.46
C LEU A 84 -2.11 9.95 -15.38
N LYS A 85 -1.80 9.36 -16.53
CA LYS A 85 -0.92 9.95 -17.54
C LYS A 85 -1.46 11.27 -18.09
N LEU A 86 -2.76 11.35 -18.40
CA LEU A 86 -3.41 12.58 -18.87
C LEU A 86 -3.41 13.69 -17.83
N THR A 87 -3.43 13.32 -16.55
CA THR A 87 -3.55 14.25 -15.43
C THR A 87 -2.22 14.57 -14.77
N GLU A 88 -1.12 13.94 -15.19
CA GLU A 88 0.22 14.06 -14.58
C GLU A 88 0.17 13.72 -13.08
N MET A 89 -0.59 12.68 -12.77
CA MET A 89 -0.78 12.18 -11.41
C MET A 89 -0.02 10.87 -11.24
N ASP A 90 0.24 10.55 -9.99
CA ASP A 90 0.85 9.31 -9.55
C ASP A 90 -0.04 8.68 -8.46
N TYR A 91 0.22 7.41 -8.15
CA TYR A 91 -0.53 6.72 -7.12
C TYR A 91 0.33 5.78 -6.29
N GLU A 92 -0.19 5.45 -5.12
CA GLU A 92 0.37 4.44 -4.24
C GLU A 92 -0.74 3.58 -3.67
N VAL A 93 -0.48 2.29 -3.49
CA VAL A 93 -1.45 1.38 -2.90
C VAL A 93 -1.02 1.04 -1.48
N GLN A 94 -1.81 1.44 -0.50
CA GLN A 94 -1.62 1.08 0.91
C GLN A 94 -2.87 0.36 1.40
N ASN A 95 -2.72 -0.86 1.91
CA ASN A 95 -3.83 -1.67 2.44
C ASN A 95 -5.00 -1.83 1.45
N GLY A 96 -4.71 -1.95 0.15
CA GLY A 96 -5.73 -2.08 -0.91
C GLY A 96 -6.48 -0.79 -1.25
N ILE A 97 -6.05 0.35 -0.70
CA ILE A 97 -6.58 1.68 -1.01
C ILE A 97 -5.59 2.41 -1.92
N TYR A 98 -6.10 2.98 -3.01
CA TYR A 98 -5.31 3.73 -3.97
C TYR A 98 -5.24 5.20 -3.57
N TYR A 99 -4.07 5.68 -3.15
CA TYR A 99 -3.80 7.07 -2.82
C TYR A 99 -3.28 7.78 -4.07
N ILE A 100 -4.05 8.72 -4.61
CA ILE A 100 -3.77 9.42 -5.86
C ILE A 100 -3.33 10.85 -5.56
N ARG A 101 -2.20 11.25 -6.13
CA ARG A 101 -1.53 12.54 -5.88
C ARG A 101 -0.83 13.08 -7.11
N ARG A 102 -0.39 14.34 -7.06
CA ARG A 102 0.36 14.94 -8.17
C ARG A 102 1.75 14.31 -8.31
N ALA A 103 2.13 13.97 -9.54
CA ALA A 103 3.47 13.49 -9.84
C ALA A 103 4.51 14.55 -9.41
N GLY A 104 5.43 14.17 -8.52
CA GLY A 104 6.43 15.07 -7.93
C GLY A 104 6.37 15.18 -6.41
N LYS A 105 5.25 14.80 -5.79
CA LYS A 105 5.23 14.44 -4.37
C LYS A 105 5.50 12.95 -4.30
N LYS A 106 6.76 12.54 -4.23
CA LYS A 106 7.09 11.15 -3.89
C LYS A 106 6.59 10.96 -2.46
N ALA A 107 5.50 10.21 -2.23
CA ALA A 107 5.40 9.64 -0.90
C ALA A 107 6.52 8.62 -0.81
N THR A 108 7.14 8.69 0.33
CA THR A 108 7.83 7.58 0.95
C THR A 108 6.96 6.33 0.82
N GLU A 109 7.30 5.54 -0.19
CA GLU A 109 7.16 4.08 -0.19
C GLU A 109 7.26 3.59 1.27
N PRO A 110 6.31 2.79 1.80
CA PRO A 110 6.48 2.20 3.11
C PRO A 110 7.77 1.43 3.04
N ALA A 111 8.77 1.92 3.78
CA ALA A 111 10.09 1.35 3.81
C ALA A 111 9.93 -0.15 4.02
N LYS A 112 10.21 -0.93 2.97
CA LYS A 112 10.76 -2.26 3.15
C LYS A 112 11.91 -2.03 4.12
N VAL A 113 11.75 -2.53 5.35
CA VAL A 113 12.71 -2.34 6.44
C VAL A 113 14.02 -3.00 6.00
N GLU A 114 14.85 -2.24 5.31
CA GLU A 114 16.26 -2.53 5.21
C GLU A 114 16.82 -2.33 6.63
N PRO A 115 17.48 -3.33 7.21
CA PRO A 115 18.08 -3.18 8.52
C PRO A 115 19.11 -2.06 8.45
N LYS A 116 18.85 -1.02 9.25
CA LYS A 116 19.75 0.06 9.65
C LYS A 116 21.22 -0.35 9.48
N PRO A 117 22.05 0.39 8.70
CA PRO A 117 23.48 0.11 8.67
C PRO A 117 24.02 0.26 10.10
N GLU A 118 24.46 -0.87 10.65
CA GLU A 118 25.11 -0.95 11.94
C GLU A 118 26.37 -0.10 11.88
N ILE A 119 26.33 1.05 12.56
CA ILE A 119 27.48 1.95 12.70
C ILE A 119 28.55 1.16 13.45
N LYS A 120 29.58 0.68 12.74
CA LYS A 120 30.78 0.15 13.38
C LYS A 120 31.31 1.20 14.35
N PRO A 121 31.58 0.85 15.63
CA PRO A 121 32.15 1.80 16.58
C PRO A 121 33.45 2.42 16.03
N PRO A 122 33.67 3.74 16.19
CA PRO A 122 34.90 4.37 15.74
C PRO A 122 36.11 3.74 16.45
N ALA A 123 37.15 3.46 15.68
CA ALA A 123 38.41 2.92 16.15
C ALA A 123 38.96 3.78 17.31
N LYS A 124 39.31 3.13 18.43
CA LYS A 124 40.06 3.76 19.52
C LYS A 124 41.34 4.42 18.96
N PRO A 125 41.62 5.70 19.26
CA PRO A 125 42.93 6.26 18.95
C PRO A 125 43.98 5.59 19.85
N SER A 126 44.85 4.78 19.25
CA SER A 126 46.05 4.26 19.91
C SER A 126 47.09 5.38 20.00
N GLY A 127 46.91 6.29 20.96
CA GLY A 127 47.93 7.26 21.34
C GLY A 127 49.02 6.57 22.15
N LYS A 128 50.03 6.01 21.48
CA LYS A 128 51.33 5.78 22.12
C LYS A 128 52.08 7.11 22.10
N LEU A 129 52.31 7.70 23.27
CA LEU A 129 53.26 8.79 23.43
C LEU A 129 54.66 8.26 23.03
N PRO A 130 55.42 8.95 22.16
CA PRO A 130 56.81 8.59 21.93
C PRO A 130 57.63 8.93 23.18
N GLU A 131 58.39 7.95 23.69
CA GLU A 131 59.30 8.07 24.86
C GLU A 131 60.47 9.06 24.64
N SER A 132 60.59 9.66 23.45
CA SER A 132 61.65 10.62 23.13
C SER A 132 61.38 12.06 23.62
N ALA A 133 60.40 12.26 24.50
CA ALA A 133 60.06 13.57 25.07
C ALA A 133 60.56 13.78 26.52
N LEU A 134 61.45 12.91 27.02
CA LEU A 134 62.03 12.98 28.37
C LEU A 134 63.57 13.04 28.35
N ALA A 135 64.15 13.88 27.50
CA ALA A 135 65.58 14.21 27.55
C ALA A 135 65.78 15.73 27.55
#